data_AF-A0A023EHQ5-F1
#
_entry.id   AF-A0A023EHQ5-F1
#
_cell.length_a   1.000
_cell.length_b   1.000
_cell.length_c   1.000
_cell.angle_alpha   90.00
_cell.angle_beta   90.00
_cell.angle_gamma   90.00
#
_symmetry.space_group_name_H-M   'P 1'
#
loop_
_entity.id
_entity.type
_entity.pdbx_description
1 polymer ?
#
loop_
_entity_poly.entity_id
_entity_poly.type
_entity_poly.pdbx_seq_one_letter_code
_entity_poly.pdbx_strand_id
1 'polypeptide(L)'
;EIDIDDDEDEEDDEEAEGEEGAEEEDVSKKMPVEKQAIPSKLFGSLRREEEEEYVEFLTGIGHLDEAAQQLASIVDNENFVSKHGKSNHQLWNELCELISKNPDKVHSLNVDAIIRGGLRRYTDQLGHLWNSLADYYVRSGLFDRARDIYEEAIQTVTTVRDFSQVF
;
A
#
# COMPACT_ATOMS: atom_id res chain seq x y z
N GLU A 1 47.48 18.29 -48.20
CA GLU A 1 48.68 17.44 -48.35
C GLU A 1 49.91 18.27 -48.05
N ILE A 2 50.37 18.18 -46.80
CA ILE A 2 51.76 18.40 -46.40
C ILE A 2 51.96 17.34 -45.32
N ASP A 3 52.53 16.20 -45.72
CA ASP A 3 53.14 15.21 -44.84
C ASP A 3 54.50 15.74 -44.43
N ILE A 4 54.85 15.57 -43.15
CA ILE A 4 56.21 15.41 -42.62
C ILE A 4 56.01 14.75 -41.24
N ASP A 5 56.23 13.45 -41.24
CA ASP A 5 56.54 12.62 -40.07
C ASP A 5 57.99 12.89 -39.60
N ASP A 6 58.38 12.17 -38.56
CA ASP A 6 59.76 11.91 -38.11
C ASP A 6 60.40 13.03 -37.26
N ASP A 7 61.03 12.78 -36.11
CA ASP A 7 61.42 11.53 -35.47
C ASP A 7 62.00 11.88 -34.08
N GLU A 8 62.02 10.87 -33.19
CA GLU A 8 63.08 10.55 -32.20
C GLU A 8 63.49 11.63 -31.16
N ASP A 9 63.87 11.36 -29.92
CA ASP A 9 63.99 10.20 -29.05
C ASP A 9 64.49 10.72 -27.68
N GLU A 10 64.48 9.84 -26.67
CA GLU A 10 65.35 9.82 -25.47
C GLU A 10 65.14 10.93 -24.41
N GLU A 11 64.58 10.61 -23.25
CA GLU A 11 65.13 9.87 -22.09
C GLU A 11 65.90 10.75 -21.08
N ASP A 12 65.52 10.50 -19.82
CA ASP A 12 66.33 10.45 -18.61
C ASP A 12 66.56 11.66 -17.67
N ASP A 13 66.37 11.27 -16.40
CA ASP A 13 67.09 11.64 -15.18
C ASP A 13 66.70 12.94 -14.45
N GLU A 14 66.06 12.84 -13.27
CA GLU A 14 66.69 12.69 -11.93
C GLU A 14 67.33 14.03 -11.48
N GLU A 15 67.17 14.62 -10.29
CA GLU A 15 66.62 14.27 -8.98
C GLU A 15 66.23 15.60 -8.27
N ALA A 16 65.75 15.46 -7.02
CA ALA A 16 66.18 16.22 -5.85
C ALA A 16 65.14 17.15 -5.18
N GLU A 17 64.63 16.58 -4.08
CA GLU A 17 64.59 17.13 -2.73
C GLU A 17 63.76 18.38 -2.41
N GLY A 18 62.96 18.25 -1.34
CA GLY A 18 63.11 19.18 -0.22
C GLY A 18 61.83 19.73 0.39
N GLU A 19 61.67 19.40 1.67
CA GLU A 19 61.01 20.18 2.74
C GLU A 19 59.48 20.05 2.84
N GLU A 20 59.02 19.17 3.72
CA GLU A 20 58.84 19.39 5.18
C GLU A 20 57.65 20.29 5.53
N GLY A 21 56.70 19.70 6.25
CA GLY A 21 55.52 20.38 6.76
C GLY A 21 54.66 19.41 7.55
N ALA A 22 55.18 18.99 8.70
CA ALA A 22 54.45 18.20 9.68
C ALA A 22 53.29 19.00 10.28
N GLU A 23 52.07 18.47 10.23
CA GLU A 23 51.00 18.83 11.16
C GLU A 23 50.28 17.56 11.65
N GLU A 24 50.64 17.21 12.88
CA GLU A 24 49.88 16.54 13.95
C GLU A 24 48.89 15.42 13.57
N GLU A 25 49.28 14.18 13.93
CA GLU A 25 48.40 13.01 14.02
C GLU A 25 47.31 13.22 15.08
N ASP A 26 46.07 13.53 14.67
CA ASP A 26 44.90 13.22 15.50
C ASP A 26 44.59 11.72 15.37
N VAL A 27 44.93 10.98 16.42
CA VAL A 27 44.64 9.56 16.60
C VAL A 27 43.15 9.38 16.91
N SER A 28 42.31 9.63 15.93
CA SER A 28 40.92 9.16 15.92
C SER A 28 40.87 7.83 15.18
N LYS A 29 41.22 6.74 15.89
CA LYS A 29 41.04 5.35 15.43
C LYS A 29 39.62 5.18 14.87
N LYS A 30 39.49 5.19 13.53
CA LYS A 30 38.28 4.76 12.84
C LYS A 30 38.08 3.28 13.14
N MET A 31 37.26 2.97 14.14
CA MET A 31 36.72 1.64 14.29
C MET A 31 35.92 1.33 13.01
N PRO A 32 36.17 0.20 12.33
CA PRO A 32 35.41 -0.14 11.14
C PRO A 32 33.97 -0.40 11.57
N VAL A 33 33.07 0.51 11.20
CA VAL A 33 31.63 0.30 11.40
C VAL A 33 31.18 -0.69 10.35
N GLU A 34 31.06 -1.94 10.75
CA GLU A 34 30.42 -2.98 9.96
C GLU A 34 28.94 -2.62 9.82
N LYS A 35 28.56 -2.06 8.67
CA LYS A 35 27.16 -1.72 8.38
C LYS A 35 26.38 -3.02 8.27
N GLN A 36 25.81 -3.49 9.38
CA GLN A 36 24.85 -4.58 9.35
C GLN A 36 23.66 -4.14 8.48
N ALA A 37 23.46 -4.84 7.36
CA ALA A 37 22.30 -4.65 6.52
C ALA A 37 21.06 -5.05 7.33
N ILE A 38 20.37 -4.07 7.91
CA ILE A 38 19.11 -4.29 8.62
C ILE A 38 18.15 -4.93 7.60
N PRO A 39 17.70 -6.17 7.81
CA PRO A 39 16.81 -6.82 6.87
C PRO A 39 15.50 -6.02 6.83
N SER A 40 15.18 -5.44 5.66
CA SER A 40 13.92 -4.70 5.45
C SER A 40 12.67 -5.51 5.80
N LYS A 41 12.80 -6.85 5.76
CA LYS A 41 11.77 -7.82 6.19
C LYS A 41 11.41 -7.73 7.66
N LEU A 42 12.33 -7.31 8.54
CA LEU A 42 12.05 -7.18 9.97
C LEU A 42 11.22 -5.92 10.27
N PHE A 43 11.50 -4.81 9.58
CA PHE A 43 10.70 -3.57 9.69
C PHE A 43 9.31 -3.69 9.06
N GLY A 44 9.15 -4.50 8.01
CA GLY A 44 7.83 -4.77 7.42
C GLY A 44 6.86 -5.46 8.39
N SER A 45 7.39 -6.32 9.27
CA SER A 45 6.58 -7.04 10.26
C SER A 45 6.10 -6.16 11.41
N LEU A 46 6.91 -5.17 11.83
CA LEU A 46 6.53 -4.26 12.91
C LEU A 46 5.44 -3.27 12.47
N ARG A 47 5.52 -2.76 11.22
CA ARG A 47 4.48 -1.88 10.68
C ARG A 47 3.14 -2.59 10.51
N ARG A 48 3.16 -3.83 10.01
CA ARG A 48 1.95 -4.61 9.73
C ARG A 48 1.14 -4.95 10.99
N GLU A 49 1.83 -5.03 12.13
CA GLU A 49 1.22 -5.36 13.41
C GLU A 49 0.43 -4.20 14.04
N GLU A 50 0.61 -2.96 13.57
CA GLU A 50 -0.07 -1.76 14.07
C GLU A 50 -1.08 -1.19 13.04
N GLU A 51 -1.24 -1.83 11.89
CA GLU A 51 -2.12 -1.33 10.81
C GLU A 51 -3.59 -1.23 11.27
N GLU A 52 -4.08 -2.18 12.08
CA GLU A 52 -5.44 -2.10 12.66
C GLU A 52 -5.59 -0.99 13.70
N GLU A 53 -4.63 -0.86 14.62
CA GLU A 53 -4.64 0.22 15.62
C GLU A 53 -4.58 1.59 14.94
N TYR A 54 -3.83 1.70 13.85
CA TYR A 54 -3.76 2.90 13.04
C TYR A 54 -5.09 3.22 12.34
N VAL A 55 -5.80 2.22 11.82
CA VAL A 55 -7.15 2.39 11.25
C VAL A 55 -8.13 2.86 12.33
N GLU A 56 -8.10 2.27 13.54
CA GLU A 56 -8.95 2.69 14.65
C GLU A 56 -8.66 4.15 15.05
N PHE A 57 -7.38 4.52 15.11
CA PHE A 57 -6.96 5.90 15.38
C PHE A 57 -7.45 6.89 14.31
N LEU A 58 -7.28 6.57 13.03
CA LEU A 58 -7.76 7.41 11.92
C LEU A 58 -9.28 7.57 11.93
N THR A 59 -9.99 6.49 12.25
CA THR A 59 -11.45 6.50 12.39
C THR A 59 -11.88 7.40 13.55
N GLY A 60 -11.15 7.38 14.68
CA GLY A 60 -11.38 8.25 15.83
C GLY A 60 -11.15 9.73 15.54
N ILE A 61 -10.18 10.06 14.68
CA ILE A 61 -9.89 11.45 14.25
C ILE A 61 -10.84 11.92 13.14
N GLY A 62 -11.54 10.99 12.49
CA GLY A 62 -12.47 11.28 11.39
C GLY A 62 -11.81 11.36 10.01
N HIS A 63 -10.55 10.93 9.90
CA HIS A 63 -9.81 10.77 8.63
C HIS A 63 -10.22 9.45 7.96
N LEU A 64 -11.44 9.42 7.42
CA LEU A 64 -12.02 8.18 6.88
C LEU A 64 -11.43 7.75 5.54
N ASP A 65 -10.95 8.69 4.72
CA ASP A 65 -10.33 8.37 3.43
C ASP A 65 -9.03 7.59 3.63
N GLU A 66 -8.14 8.09 4.49
CA GLU A 66 -6.89 7.42 4.84
C GLU A 66 -7.17 6.07 5.53
N ALA A 67 -8.15 6.02 6.44
CA ALA A 67 -8.56 4.77 7.09
C ALA A 67 -9.00 3.71 6.07
N ALA A 68 -9.80 4.11 5.07
CA ALA A 68 -10.25 3.23 4.00
C ALA A 68 -9.08 2.75 3.12
N GLN A 69 -8.10 3.59 2.81
CA GLN A 69 -6.91 3.22 2.04
C GLN A 69 -6.05 2.18 2.78
N GLN A 70 -5.86 2.39 4.08
CA GLN A 70 -5.12 1.45 4.93
C GLN A 70 -5.87 0.13 5.04
N LEU A 71 -7.18 0.16 5.32
CA LEU A 71 -8.01 -1.04 5.32
C LEU A 71 -7.97 -1.78 3.99
N ALA A 72 -8.09 -1.10 2.85
CA ALA A 72 -7.99 -1.73 1.54
C ALA A 72 -6.62 -2.43 1.34
N SER A 73 -5.53 -1.80 1.79
CA SER A 73 -4.18 -2.37 1.71
C SER A 73 -4.02 -3.59 2.63
N ILE A 74 -4.58 -3.56 3.83
CA ILE A 74 -4.63 -4.69 4.77
C ILE A 74 -5.38 -5.87 4.13
N VAL A 75 -6.54 -5.55 3.58
CA VAL A 75 -7.54 -6.47 3.06
C VAL A 75 -7.10 -7.14 1.74
N ASP A 76 -6.26 -6.47 0.94
CA ASP A 76 -5.64 -7.07 -0.25
C ASP A 76 -4.53 -8.07 0.08
N ASN A 77 -3.95 -8.00 1.28
CA ASN A 77 -2.91 -8.92 1.71
C ASN A 77 -3.51 -10.21 2.30
N GLU A 78 -3.56 -11.29 1.52
CA GLU A 78 -4.13 -12.59 1.98
C GLU A 78 -3.43 -13.20 3.21
N ASN A 79 -2.15 -12.91 3.42
CA ASN A 79 -1.37 -13.37 4.58
C ASN A 79 -1.57 -12.49 5.83
N PHE A 80 -2.55 -11.59 5.84
CA PHE A 80 -2.75 -10.69 6.98
C PHE A 80 -3.34 -11.47 8.13
N VAL A 81 -2.68 -11.38 9.29
CA VAL A 81 -3.14 -12.02 10.51
C VAL A 81 -3.53 -10.89 11.43
N SER A 82 -4.83 -10.75 11.66
CA SER A 82 -5.34 -9.71 12.52
C SER A 82 -4.86 -9.90 13.95
N LYS A 83 -4.33 -8.83 14.56
CA LYS A 83 -4.02 -8.84 16.00
C LYS A 83 -5.28 -8.98 16.85
N HIS A 84 -6.38 -8.42 16.39
CA HIS A 84 -7.69 -8.47 17.05
C HIS A 84 -8.41 -9.81 16.81
N GLY A 85 -7.80 -10.74 16.06
CA GLY A 85 -8.41 -12.03 15.73
C GLY A 85 -9.56 -11.93 14.73
N LYS A 86 -9.69 -10.80 14.02
CA LYS A 86 -10.69 -10.63 12.95
C LYS A 86 -10.34 -11.54 11.77
N SER A 87 -11.37 -12.14 11.17
CA SER A 87 -11.17 -12.88 9.92
C SER A 87 -11.01 -11.91 8.74
N ASN A 88 -10.37 -12.36 7.65
CA ASN A 88 -10.25 -11.55 6.43
C ASN A 88 -11.61 -11.07 5.92
N HIS A 89 -12.65 -11.91 5.99
CA HIS A 89 -14.02 -11.53 5.61
C HIS A 89 -14.59 -10.41 6.49
N GLN A 90 -14.27 -10.42 7.78
CA GLN A 90 -14.74 -9.39 8.71
C GLN A 90 -14.08 -8.03 8.40
N LEU A 91 -12.79 -8.02 8.08
CA LEU A 91 -12.09 -6.81 7.65
C LEU A 91 -12.66 -6.27 6.32
N TRP A 92 -13.00 -7.16 5.39
CA TRP A 92 -13.71 -6.80 4.15
C TRP A 92 -15.06 -6.16 4.41
N ASN A 93 -15.86 -6.74 5.32
CA ASN A 93 -17.16 -6.18 5.68
C ASN A 93 -17.01 -4.81 6.35
N GLU A 94 -16.04 -4.65 7.25
CA GLU A 94 -15.73 -3.38 7.92
C GLU A 94 -15.31 -2.31 6.92
N LEU A 95 -14.46 -2.66 5.95
CA LEU A 95 -14.09 -1.77 4.83
C LEU A 95 -15.33 -1.36 4.01
N CYS A 96 -16.17 -2.32 3.61
CA CYS A 96 -17.36 -2.04 2.81
C CYS A 96 -18.35 -1.14 3.57
N GLU A 97 -18.54 -1.38 4.88
CA GLU A 97 -19.43 -0.60 5.73
C GLU A 97 -18.91 0.82 5.98
N LEU A 98 -17.59 0.98 6.15
CA LEU A 98 -16.95 2.28 6.30
C LEU A 98 -17.13 3.12 5.03
N ILE A 99 -16.90 2.52 3.86
CA ILE A 99 -17.05 3.17 2.57
C ILE A 99 -18.52 3.50 2.28
N SER A 100 -19.43 2.54 2.48
CA SER A 100 -20.85 2.73 2.16
C SER A 100 -21.50 3.80 3.00
N LYS A 101 -21.16 3.90 4.29
CA LYS A 101 -21.71 4.91 5.19
C LYS A 101 -21.18 6.33 4.93
N ASN A 102 -20.03 6.48 4.29
CA ASN A 102 -19.32 7.76 4.17
C ASN A 102 -18.89 8.08 2.72
N PRO A 103 -19.82 8.09 1.74
CA PRO A 103 -19.47 8.40 0.36
C PRO A 103 -18.87 9.80 0.20
N ASP A 104 -19.32 10.77 1.00
CA ASP A 104 -18.85 12.15 0.93
C ASP A 104 -17.42 12.34 1.45
N LYS A 105 -16.83 11.33 2.10
CA LYS A 105 -15.49 11.42 2.73
C LYS A 105 -14.48 10.48 2.09
N VAL A 106 -14.93 9.42 1.42
CA VAL A 106 -14.06 8.45 0.76
C VAL A 106 -14.08 8.71 -0.73
N HIS A 107 -13.00 9.26 -1.27
CA HIS A 107 -12.90 9.59 -2.70
C HIS A 107 -11.61 9.08 -3.35
N SER A 108 -10.60 8.75 -2.54
CA SER A 108 -9.32 8.25 -3.07
C SER A 108 -9.39 6.78 -3.52
N LEU A 109 -10.44 6.06 -3.11
CA LEU A 109 -10.62 4.65 -3.47
C LEU A 109 -11.70 4.46 -4.54
N ASN A 110 -11.43 3.55 -5.47
CA ASN A 110 -12.44 3.09 -6.41
C ASN A 110 -13.32 2.01 -5.75
N VAL A 111 -14.46 2.44 -5.20
CA VAL A 111 -15.40 1.58 -4.48
C VAL A 111 -15.90 0.41 -5.33
N ASP A 112 -16.21 0.65 -6.61
CA ASP A 112 -16.64 -0.42 -7.53
C ASP A 112 -15.56 -1.50 -7.64
N ALA A 113 -14.31 -1.10 -7.86
CA ALA A 113 -13.21 -2.05 -8.05
C ALA A 113 -12.98 -2.91 -6.80
N ILE A 114 -13.04 -2.29 -5.62
CA ILE A 114 -12.84 -2.95 -4.33
C ILE A 114 -13.97 -3.94 -4.06
N ILE A 115 -15.23 -3.49 -4.08
CA ILE A 115 -16.35 -4.37 -3.75
C ILE A 115 -16.51 -5.47 -4.81
N ARG A 116 -16.29 -5.17 -6.10
CA ARG A 116 -16.25 -6.21 -7.15
C ARG A 116 -15.11 -7.21 -6.98
N GLY A 117 -13.98 -6.78 -6.42
CA GLY A 117 -12.89 -7.67 -5.99
C GLY A 117 -13.33 -8.60 -4.86
N GLY A 118 -13.99 -8.04 -3.83
CA GLY A 118 -14.55 -8.79 -2.71
C GLY A 118 -15.61 -9.81 -3.13
N LEU A 119 -16.53 -9.44 -4.04
CA LEU A 119 -17.56 -10.34 -4.58
C LEU A 119 -16.98 -11.58 -5.29
N ARG A 120 -15.78 -11.47 -5.88
CA ARG A 120 -15.11 -12.62 -6.51
C ARG A 120 -14.42 -13.55 -5.51
N ARG A 121 -13.89 -12.99 -4.41
CA ARG A 121 -13.19 -13.75 -3.37
C ARG A 121 -14.14 -14.40 -2.37
N TYR A 122 -15.27 -13.75 -2.08
CA TYR A 122 -16.20 -14.15 -1.02
C TYR A 122 -17.60 -14.39 -1.56
N THR A 123 -17.82 -15.61 -2.03
CA THR A 123 -19.09 -16.03 -2.64
C THR A 123 -20.15 -16.42 -1.62
N ASP A 124 -19.83 -16.40 -0.32
CA ASP A 124 -20.72 -16.83 0.77
C ASP A 124 -21.62 -15.71 1.30
N GLN A 125 -21.24 -14.44 1.06
CA GLN A 125 -21.93 -13.24 1.56
C GLN A 125 -22.17 -12.22 0.44
N LEU A 126 -22.48 -12.71 -0.76
CA LEU A 126 -22.68 -11.85 -1.93
C LEU A 126 -23.81 -10.85 -1.70
N GLY A 127 -24.90 -11.25 -1.04
CA GLY A 127 -26.05 -10.36 -0.79
C GLY A 127 -25.67 -9.13 0.03
N HIS A 128 -24.90 -9.32 1.11
CA HIS A 128 -24.44 -8.23 1.96
C HIS A 128 -23.50 -7.25 1.23
N LEU A 129 -22.56 -7.79 0.45
CA LEU A 129 -21.62 -7.00 -0.34
C LEU A 129 -22.33 -6.17 -1.42
N TRP A 130 -23.28 -6.77 -2.14
CA TRP A 130 -24.10 -6.07 -3.13
C TRP A 130 -24.95 -4.96 -2.49
N ASN A 131 -25.55 -5.21 -1.32
CA ASN A 131 -26.28 -4.17 -0.60
C ASN A 131 -25.37 -3.02 -0.15
N SER A 132 -24.15 -3.33 0.31
CA SER A 132 -23.18 -2.30 0.71
C SER A 132 -22.77 -1.41 -0.48
N LEU A 133 -22.56 -2.01 -1.66
CA LEU A 133 -22.28 -1.27 -2.89
C LEU A 133 -23.46 -0.41 -3.34
N ALA A 134 -24.67 -0.95 -3.27
CA ALA A 134 -25.87 -0.20 -3.63
C ALA A 134 -26.14 0.96 -2.65
N ASP A 135 -25.98 0.73 -1.34
CA ASP A 135 -26.16 1.75 -0.29
C ASP A 135 -25.20 2.93 -0.49
N TYR A 136 -23.96 2.67 -0.91
CA TYR A 136 -22.99 3.71 -1.29
C TYR A 136 -23.55 4.62 -2.40
N TYR A 137 -24.11 4.06 -3.47
CA TYR A 137 -24.66 4.83 -4.58
C TYR A 137 -25.95 5.56 -4.22
N VAL A 138 -26.81 4.93 -3.42
CA VAL A 138 -28.05 5.54 -2.90
C VAL A 138 -27.71 6.77 -2.07
N ARG A 139 -26.74 6.67 -1.15
CA ARG A 139 -26.30 7.80 -0.31
C ARG A 139 -25.60 8.89 -1.10
N SER A 140 -24.85 8.52 -2.14
CA SER A 140 -24.24 9.48 -3.07
C SER A 140 -25.27 10.21 -3.94
N GLY A 141 -26.54 9.77 -3.95
CA GLY A 141 -27.61 10.34 -4.77
C GLY A 141 -27.65 9.84 -6.22
N LEU A 142 -26.84 8.83 -6.57
CA LEU A 142 -26.81 8.23 -7.90
C LEU A 142 -27.76 7.03 -7.97
N PHE A 143 -29.07 7.29 -7.94
CA PHE A 143 -30.09 6.25 -7.91
C PHE A 143 -30.13 5.38 -9.18
N ASP A 144 -29.80 5.95 -10.34
CA ASP A 144 -29.75 5.19 -11.59
C ASP A 144 -28.67 4.10 -11.52
N ARG A 145 -27.48 4.47 -11.03
CA ARG A 145 -26.40 3.49 -10.77
C ARG A 145 -26.79 2.48 -9.71
N ALA A 146 -27.43 2.90 -8.63
CA ALA A 146 -27.90 1.96 -7.61
C ALA A 146 -28.87 0.91 -8.18
N ARG A 147 -29.78 1.33 -9.08
CA ARG A 147 -30.67 0.41 -9.79
C ARG A 147 -29.89 -0.57 -10.67
N ASP A 148 -28.93 -0.09 -11.44
CA ASP A 148 -28.10 -0.94 -12.31
C ASP A 148 -27.35 -2.01 -11.48
N ILE A 149 -26.83 -1.61 -10.31
CA ILE A 149 -26.15 -2.52 -9.37
C ILE A 149 -27.11 -3.58 -8.80
N TYR A 150 -28.33 -3.19 -8.40
CA TYR A 150 -29.33 -4.15 -7.92
C TYR A 150 -29.76 -5.13 -9.02
N GLU A 151 -29.90 -4.66 -10.26
CA GLU A 151 -30.23 -5.52 -11.39
C GLU A 151 -29.10 -6.53 -11.69
N GLU A 152 -27.84 -6.08 -11.67
CA GLU A 152 -26.67 -6.96 -11.79
C GLU A 152 -26.61 -7.97 -10.63
N ALA A 153 -26.88 -7.53 -9.41
CA ALA A 153 -26.90 -8.39 -8.23
C ALA A 153 -27.95 -9.50 -8.36
N ILE A 154 -29.18 -9.18 -8.78
CA ILE A 154 -30.25 -10.17 -8.97
C ILE A 154 -29.88 -11.20 -10.05
N GLN A 155 -29.18 -10.78 -11.11
CA GLN A 155 -28.75 -11.68 -12.18
C GLN A 155 -27.57 -12.59 -11.79
N THR A 156 -26.70 -12.12 -10.89
CA THR A 156 -25.47 -12.82 -10.52
C THR A 156 -25.62 -13.70 -9.28
N VAL A 157 -26.52 -13.34 -8.37
CA VAL A 157 -26.76 -14.07 -7.14
C VAL A 157 -27.38 -15.44 -7.44
N THR A 158 -26.74 -16.50 -6.94
CA THR A 158 -27.18 -17.88 -7.16
C THR A 158 -27.97 -18.45 -5.98
N THR A 159 -27.78 -17.92 -4.77
CA THR A 159 -28.41 -18.47 -3.56
C THR A 159 -29.70 -17.73 -3.21
N VAL A 160 -30.69 -18.46 -2.70
CA VAL A 160 -31.95 -17.87 -2.22
C VAL A 160 -31.72 -16.92 -1.04
N ARG A 161 -30.72 -17.22 -0.20
CA ARG A 161 -30.34 -16.37 0.94
C ARG A 161 -29.90 -15.00 0.45
N ASP A 162 -28.92 -14.96 -0.45
CA ASP A 162 -28.41 -13.70 -0.98
C ASP A 162 -29.50 -12.97 -1.78
N PHE A 163 -30.33 -13.70 -2.52
CA PHE A 163 -31.45 -13.11 -3.26
C PHE A 163 -32.41 -12.38 -2.30
N SER A 164 -32.76 -13.00 -1.18
CA SER A 164 -33.63 -12.39 -0.16
C SER A 164 -33.02 -11.18 0.56
N GLN A 165 -31.71 -10.95 0.44
CA GLN A 165 -31.05 -9.76 1.00
C GLN A 165 -31.04 -8.59 0.01
N VAL A 166 -31.06 -8.89 -1.29
CA VAL A 166 -30.97 -7.92 -2.38
C VAL A 166 -32.36 -7.50 -2.90
N PHE A 167 -33.36 -8.38 -2.79
CA PHE A 167 -34.75 -8.17 -3.22
C PHE A 167 -35.67 -7.77 -2.06
#